data_AF-A0A7J5PVN6-F1
#
_entry.id   AF-A0A7J5PVN6-F1
#
_cell.length_a   1.000
_cell.length_b   1.000
_cell.length_c   1.000
_cell.angle_alpha   90.00
_cell.angle_beta   90.00
_cell.angle_gamma   90.00
#
_symmetry.space_group_name_H-M   'P 1'
#
loop_
_entity.id
_entity.type
_entity.pdbx_description
1 polymer ?
#
loop_
_entity_poly.entity_id
_entity_poly.type
_entity_poly.pdbx_seq_one_letter_code
_entity_poly.pdbx_strand_id
1 'polypeptide(L)' 'MNQRNQTVKEPGLMCPVCGKFIPTSVAELLSCRGLDCPSCGLHLEINRAQSQKALEALQQLDRAHKRVNSTSRFNR' A
#
# COMPACT_ATOMS: atom_id res chain seq x y z
N MET A 1 9.59 26.97 -5.07
CA MET A 1 9.55 25.54 -5.47
C MET A 1 9.57 24.69 -4.20
N ASN A 2 8.43 24.43 -3.56
CA ASN A 2 8.39 23.72 -2.28
C ASN A 2 7.87 22.30 -2.52
N GLN A 3 8.78 21.41 -2.91
CA GLN A 3 8.52 19.99 -3.01
C GLN A 3 8.19 19.47 -1.62
N ARG A 4 6.90 19.16 -1.41
CA ARG A 4 6.39 18.56 -0.18
C ARG A 4 7.21 17.31 0.07
N ASN A 5 7.96 17.33 1.16
CA ASN A 5 8.68 16.20 1.72
C ASN A 5 7.64 15.14 2.11
N GLN A 6 7.10 14.41 1.14
CA GLN A 6 6.38 13.17 1.38
C GLN A 6 7.44 12.21 1.89
N THR A 7 7.60 12.19 3.21
CA THR A 7 8.21 11.06 3.89
C THR A 7 7.52 9.84 3.30
N VAL A 8 8.26 9.07 2.51
CA VAL A 8 7.82 7.75 2.05
C VAL A 8 7.78 6.93 3.33
N LYS A 9 6.70 7.07 4.10
CA LYS A 9 6.41 6.17 5.20
C LYS A 9 6.29 4.83 4.53
N GLU A 10 7.20 3.92 4.87
CA GLU A 10 7.14 2.56 4.41
C GLU A 10 5.69 2.10 4.61
N PRO A 11 4.96 1.78 3.54
CA PRO A 11 3.58 1.39 3.66
C PRO A 11 3.57 0.06 4.42
N GLY A 12 2.65 -0.05 5.37
CA GLY A 12 2.61 -1.21 6.25
C GLY A 12 1.49 -1.11 7.28
N LEU A 13 1.33 -2.20 8.01
CA LEU A 13 0.28 -2.38 9.00
C LEU A 13 0.89 -2.89 10.30
N MET A 14 0.39 -2.46 11.45
CA MET A 14 0.79 -3.07 12.72
C MET A 14 0.02 -4.38 12.91
N CYS A 15 0.71 -5.45 13.26
CA CYS A 15 0.08 -6.72 13.60
C CYS A 15 -0.77 -6.55 14.88
N PRO A 16 -2.07 -6.91 14.86
CA PRO A 16 -2.94 -6.76 16.03
C PRO A 16 -2.60 -7.72 17.18
N VAL A 17 -1.83 -8.78 16.92
CA VAL A 17 -1.48 -9.80 17.92
C VAL A 17 -0.12 -9.52 18.55
N CYS A 18 0.91 -9.26 17.74
CA CYS A 18 2.28 -9.09 18.26
C CYS A 18 2.77 -7.63 18.28
N GLY A 19 2.00 -6.68 17.74
CA GLY A 19 2.34 -5.27 17.70
C GLY A 19 3.50 -4.90 16.76
N LYS A 20 4.04 -5.87 16.01
CA LYS A 20 5.15 -5.62 15.07
C LYS A 20 4.65 -5.09 13.74
N PHE A 21 5.51 -4.30 13.10
CA PHE A 21 5.24 -3.71 11.79
C PHE A 21 5.32 -4.79 10.69
N ILE A 22 4.26 -4.88 9.89
CA ILE A 22 4.15 -5.69 8.70
C ILE A 22 4.35 -4.75 7.51
N PRO A 23 5.54 -4.74 6.88
CA PRO A 23 5.75 -3.95 5.68
C PRO A 23 4.84 -4.52 4.58
N THR A 24 4.03 -3.68 3.96
CA THR A 24 3.15 -4.08 2.86
C THR A 24 2.95 -2.94 1.87
N SER A 25 3.12 -3.23 0.59
CA SER A 25 2.93 -2.25 -0.47
C SER A 25 1.47 -2.17 -0.93
N VAL A 26 1.07 -1.02 -1.50
CA VAL A 26 -0.24 -0.86 -2.15
C VAL A 26 -0.47 -1.95 -3.21
N ALA A 27 0.56 -2.28 -3.98
CA ALA A 27 0.48 -3.35 -4.98
C ALA A 27 0.24 -4.75 -4.37
N GLU A 28 0.82 -5.02 -3.19
CA GLU A 28 0.59 -6.28 -2.46
C GLU A 28 -0.81 -6.33 -1.89
N LEU A 29 -1.29 -5.23 -1.28
CA LEU A 29 -2.68 -5.13 -0.80
C LEU A 29 -3.71 -5.36 -1.92
N LEU A 30 -3.40 -4.90 -3.14
CA LEU A 30 -4.25 -5.09 -4.31
C LEU A 30 -4.16 -6.51 -4.89
N SER A 31 -2.98 -7.14 -4.85
CA SER A 31 -2.74 -8.45 -5.48
C SER A 31 -3.05 -9.62 -4.54
N CYS A 32 -2.58 -9.56 -3.29
CA CYS A 32 -2.69 -10.62 -2.29
C CYS A 32 -4.11 -10.69 -1.70
N ARG A 33 -4.53 -11.91 -1.33
CA ARG A 33 -5.81 -12.14 -0.61
C ARG A 33 -5.69 -11.96 0.90
N GLY A 34 -4.47 -12.01 1.42
CA GLY A 34 -4.15 -11.86 2.82
C GLY A 34 -2.69 -11.49 3.02
N LEU A 35 -2.34 -11.14 4.24
CA LEU A 35 -0.99 -10.80 4.66
C LEU A 35 -0.58 -11.68 5.82
N ASP A 36 0.59 -12.29 5.72
CA ASP A 36 1.16 -13.07 6.80
C ASP A 36 2.08 -12.18 7.63
N CYS A 37 1.89 -12.18 8.95
CA CYS A 37 2.80 -11.48 9.84
C CYS A 37 4.13 -12.27 9.90
N PRO A 38 5.27 -11.68 9.50
CA PRO A 38 6.54 -12.39 9.44
C PRO A 38 7.12 -12.75 10.82
N SER A 39 6.52 -12.24 11.89
CA SER A 39 7.02 -12.43 13.25
C SER A 39 6.21 -13.38 14.12
N CYS A 40 4.89 -13.45 13.95
CA CYS A 40 4.05 -14.37 14.72
C CYS A 40 3.34 -15.40 13.84
N GLY A 41 3.47 -15.30 12.51
CA GLY A 41 2.81 -16.20 11.57
C GLY A 41 1.30 -15.98 11.45
N LEU A 42 0.77 -14.88 11.97
CA LEU A 42 -0.66 -14.57 11.85
C LEU A 42 -1.03 -14.31 10.39
N HIS A 43 -1.95 -15.10 9.85
CA HIS A 43 -2.56 -14.85 8.56
C HIS A 43 -3.71 -13.85 8.70
N LEU A 44 -3.58 -12.66 8.10
CA LEU A 44 -4.60 -11.63 8.04
C LEU A 44 -5.29 -11.71 6.68
N GLU A 45 -6.50 -12.24 6.63
CA GLU A 45 -7.28 -12.25 5.38
C GLU A 45 -7.88 -10.86 5.11
N ILE A 46 -7.68 -10.36 3.89
CA ILE A 46 -8.27 -9.09 3.46
C ILE A 46 -9.69 -9.37 2.98
N ASN A 47 -10.69 -8.92 3.74
CA ASN A 47 -12.08 -9.00 3.31
C ASN A 47 -12.32 -8.02 2.15
N ARG A 48 -12.17 -8.50 0.91
CA ARG A 48 -12.31 -7.69 -0.31
C ARG A 48 -13.71 -7.14 -0.53
N ALA A 49 -14.75 -7.87 -0.10
CA ALA A 49 -16.13 -7.41 -0.23
C ALA A 49 -16.39 -6.18 0.63
N GLN A 50 -15.96 -6.21 1.89
CA GLN A 50 -16.12 -5.08 2.80
C GLN A 50 -15.10 -3.96 2.51
N SER A 51 -13.91 -4.32 2.04
CA SER A 51 -12.82 -3.38 1.75
C SER A 51 -12.85 -2.83 0.32
N GLN A 52 -13.91 -3.08 -0.45
CA GLN A 52 -14.00 -2.71 -1.86
C GLN A 52 -13.70 -1.23 -2.10
N LYS A 53 -14.32 -0.33 -1.32
CA LYS A 53 -14.09 1.12 -1.42
C LYS A 53 -12.62 1.49 -1.14
N ALA A 54 -12.00 0.83 -0.17
CA ALA A 54 -10.60 1.07 0.17
C ALA A 54 -9.67 0.57 -0.96
N LEU A 55 -9.96 -0.60 -1.53
CA LEU A 55 -9.22 -1.16 -2.66
C LEU A 55 -9.34 -0.27 -3.91
N GLU A 56 -10.53 0.26 -4.19
CA GLU A 56 -10.73 1.20 -5.30
C GLU A 56 -9.93 2.50 -5.11
N ALA A 57 -9.92 3.06 -3.89
CA ALA A 57 -9.09 4.22 -3.57
C ALA A 57 -7.60 3.94 -3.78
N LEU A 58 -7.13 2.77 -3.32
CA LEU A 58 -5.75 2.30 -3.53
C LEU A 58 -5.42 2.15 -5.02
N GLN A 59 -6.34 1.63 -5.84
CA GLN A 59 -6.16 1.54 -7.30
C GLN A 59 -6.06 2.91 -7.95
N GLN A 60 -6.89 3.87 -7.53
CA GLN A 60 -6.83 5.24 -8.06
C GLN A 60 -5.50 5.91 -7.72
N LEU A 61 -5.02 5.72 -6.48
CA LEU A 61 -3.71 6.21 -6.05
C LEU A 61 -2.56 5.59 -6.88
N ASP A 62 -2.56 4.27 -7.09
CA ASP A 62 -1.55 3.60 -7.91
C ASP A 62 -1.55 4.13 -9.37
N ARG A 63 -2.74 4.33 -9.96
CA ARG A 63 -2.88 4.92 -11.30
C ARG A 63 -2.38 6.36 -11.36
N ALA A 64 -2.67 7.17 -10.34
CA ALA A 64 -2.19 8.54 -10.26
C ALA A 64 -0.66 8.59 -10.15
N HIS A 65 -0.07 7.74 -9.31
CA HIS A 65 1.38 7.62 -9.17
C HIS A 65 2.04 7.20 -10.51
N LYS A 66 1.48 6.20 -11.20
CA LYS A 66 1.96 5.76 -12.53
C LYS A 66 1.91 6.88 -13.57
N ARG A 67 0.82 7.66 -13.60
CA ARG A 67 0.66 8.78 -14.52
C ARG A 67 1.73 9.84 -14.29
N VAL A 68 1.91 10.28 -13.04
CA VAL A 68 2.92 11.30 -12.69
C VAL A 68 4.34 10.81 -13.03
N ASN A 69 4.67 9.55 -12.72
CA ASN A 69 5.97 8.98 -13.03
C ASN A 69 6.23 8.90 -14.56
N SER A 70 5.18 8.63 -15.34
CA SER A 70 5.29 8.58 -16.81
C SER A 70 5.45 9.98 -17.43
N THR A 71 4.74 10.99 -16.91
CA THR A 71 4.81 12.37 -17.43
C THR A 71 6.10 13.08 -17.05
N SER A 72 6.76 12.71 -15.94
CA SER A 72 8.03 13.32 -15.52
C SER A 72 9.22 13.01 -16.46
N ARG A 73 9.08 12.05 -17.40
CA ARG A 73 10.10 11.73 -18.41
C ARG A 73 10.11 12.66 -19.63
N PHE A 74 9.19 13.62 -19.71
CA PHE A 74 9.04 14.53 -20.87
C PHE A 74 9.76 15.87 -20.73
N ASN A 75 10.64 16.04 -19.74
CA ASN A 75 11.43 17.27 -19.57
C ASN A 75 12.92 16.96 -19.79
N ARG A 76 13.31 16.66 -21.03
CA ARG A 76 14.71 16.62 -21.46
C ARG A 76 14.88 17.35 -22.78
#